data_AF-A0A850B8R7-F1
#
_entry.id   AF-A0A850B8R7-F1
#
_cell.length_a   1.000
_cell.length_b   1.000
_cell.length_c   1.000
_cell.angle_alpha   90.00
_cell.angle_beta   90.00
_cell.angle_gamma   90.00
#
_symmetry.space_group_name_H-M   'P 1'
#
loop_
_entity.id
_entity.type
_entity.pdbx_description
1 polymer ?
#
loop_
_entity_poly.entity_id
_entity_poly.type
_entity_poly.pdbx_seq_one_letter_code
_entity_poly.pdbx_strand_id
1 'polypeptide(L)'
;MECDSVHTPLYAGDRRFVKVIRSKLPDRWYTASMQNDDLEQAVDIALEGAPRAERLAAMIETLRTRRAGLVRDLEATDDTVRQQEIRKQIAELDRQVDTLSEQQAVSHFVEMSVRAAAMRPEEIRAVYDEDE
;
A
#
# COMPACT_ATOMS: atom_id res chain seq x y z
N MET A 1 -32.06 18.87 -49.41
CA MET A 1 -32.26 18.44 -48.01
C MET A 1 -33.38 19.28 -47.48
N GLU A 2 -34.61 18.76 -47.53
CA GLU A 2 -35.80 19.39 -46.99
C GLU A 2 -36.89 18.32 -47.01
N CYS A 3 -37.43 18.00 -45.84
CA CYS A 3 -38.77 17.46 -45.64
C CYS A 3 -39.15 17.73 -44.19
N ASP A 4 -39.87 18.83 -44.01
CA ASP A 4 -40.76 19.07 -42.88
C ASP A 4 -41.72 17.91 -42.69
N SER A 5 -42.01 17.54 -41.43
CA SER A 5 -43.35 17.75 -40.87
C SER A 5 -43.50 17.05 -39.53
N VAL A 6 -43.90 17.88 -38.58
CA VAL A 6 -44.26 17.58 -37.20
C VAL A 6 -45.52 16.72 -37.17
N HIS A 7 -45.48 15.59 -36.46
CA HIS A 7 -46.71 14.93 -36.03
C HIS A 7 -46.58 14.42 -34.60
N THR A 8 -47.02 15.26 -33.68
CA THR A 8 -47.34 14.88 -32.31
C THR A 8 -48.77 14.31 -32.30
N PRO A 9 -49.01 13.20 -31.59
CA PRO A 9 -50.28 13.06 -30.90
C PRO A 9 -50.06 12.87 -29.39
N LEU A 10 -50.56 13.87 -28.67
CA LEU A 10 -51.40 13.79 -27.46
C LEU A 10 -51.26 12.56 -26.54
N TYR A 11 -50.82 12.88 -25.33
CA TYR A 11 -51.10 12.20 -24.07
C TYR A 11 -52.48 11.51 -24.03
N ALA A 12 -52.48 10.20 -23.79
CA ALA A 12 -53.55 9.50 -23.09
C ALA A 12 -52.90 8.66 -21.99
N GLY A 13 -53.26 8.96 -20.74
CA GLY A 13 -52.61 8.44 -19.55
C GLY A 13 -52.88 6.96 -19.31
N ASP A 14 -51.88 6.29 -18.75
CA ASP A 14 -52.12 5.20 -17.81
C ASP A 14 -50.91 5.09 -16.86
N ARG A 15 -50.95 5.85 -15.75
CA ARG A 15 -49.97 5.75 -14.66
C ARG A 15 -50.28 4.51 -13.83
N ARG A 16 -49.93 3.34 -14.34
CA ARG A 16 -49.82 2.14 -13.51
C ARG A 16 -48.45 2.10 -12.87
N PHE A 17 -48.46 2.47 -11.60
CA PHE A 17 -47.40 2.38 -10.59
C PHE A 17 -46.49 1.16 -10.81
N VAL A 18 -45.29 1.37 -11.34
CA VAL A 18 -44.20 0.43 -11.13
C VAL A 18 -43.77 0.63 -9.68
N LYS A 19 -44.28 -0.23 -8.80
CA LYS A 19 -43.77 -0.40 -7.44
C LYS A 19 -42.33 -0.89 -7.59
N VAL A 20 -41.40 0.05 -7.70
CA VAL A 20 -39.96 -0.22 -7.59
C VAL A 20 -39.76 -0.73 -6.17
N ILE A 21 -39.73 -2.05 -6.05
CA ILE A 21 -39.21 -2.72 -4.87
C ILE A 21 -37.74 -2.31 -4.82
N ARG A 22 -37.42 -1.24 -4.07
CA ARG A 22 -36.07 -0.99 -3.56
C ARG A 22 -35.76 -2.14 -2.61
N SER A 23 -35.36 -3.27 -3.18
CA SER A 23 -34.71 -4.34 -2.42
C SER A 23 -33.43 -3.74 -1.86
N LYS A 24 -33.39 -3.66 -0.53
CA LYS A 24 -32.18 -3.42 0.27
C LYS A 24 -31.10 -4.39 -0.19
N LEU A 25 -30.17 -3.93 -1.02
CA LEU A 25 -28.87 -4.55 -1.17
C LEU A 25 -27.95 -3.82 -0.21
N PRO A 26 -27.48 -4.43 0.88
CA PRO A 26 -26.43 -3.82 1.69
C PRO A 26 -25.16 -3.69 0.84
N ASP A 27 -24.53 -2.54 0.97
CA ASP A 27 -23.35 -2.10 0.23
C ASP A 27 -22.18 -3.08 0.37
N ARG A 28 -22.03 -3.98 -0.61
CA ARG A 28 -20.89 -4.92 -0.73
C ARG A 28 -19.52 -4.24 -0.83
N TRP A 29 -19.48 -2.92 -0.98
CA TRP A 29 -18.27 -2.12 -1.18
C TRP A 29 -17.77 -1.48 0.12
N TYR A 30 -18.56 -1.46 1.19
CA TYR A 30 -18.18 -0.83 2.46
C TYR A 30 -17.41 -1.77 3.39
N THR A 31 -17.67 -3.08 3.32
CA THR A 31 -17.06 -4.06 4.25
C THR A 31 -15.61 -4.37 3.90
N ALA A 32 -15.27 -4.41 2.60
CA ALA A 32 -13.91 -4.73 2.16
C ALA A 32 -12.91 -3.59 2.45
N SER A 33 -13.33 -2.32 2.41
CA SER A 33 -12.46 -1.20 2.75
C SER A 33 -12.22 -1.11 4.25
N MET A 34 -13.28 -1.29 5.08
CA MET A 34 -13.13 -1.31 6.55
C MET A 34 -12.20 -2.43 7.02
N GLN A 35 -12.31 -3.63 6.44
CA GLN A 35 -11.41 -4.75 6.75
C GLN A 35 -9.93 -4.46 6.41
N ASN A 36 -9.68 -3.65 5.40
CA ASN A 36 -8.32 -3.25 5.03
C ASN A 36 -7.75 -2.20 5.99
N ASP A 37 -8.57 -1.23 6.40
CA ASP A 37 -8.16 -0.21 7.37
C ASP A 37 -7.85 -0.82 8.75
N ASP A 38 -8.66 -1.77 9.21
CA ASP A 38 -8.43 -2.51 10.46
C ASP A 38 -7.14 -3.34 10.39
N LEU A 39 -6.87 -3.96 9.25
CA LEU A 39 -5.64 -4.72 9.01
C LEU A 39 -4.41 -3.82 9.03
N GLU A 40 -4.44 -2.70 8.31
CA GLU A 40 -3.32 -1.77 8.28
C GLU A 40 -3.07 -1.16 9.66
N GLN A 41 -4.12 -0.90 10.46
CA GLN A 41 -3.95 -0.49 11.85
C GLN A 41 -3.29 -1.58 12.71
N ALA A 42 -3.68 -2.86 12.55
CA ALA A 42 -3.05 -3.97 13.27
C ALA A 42 -1.56 -4.07 12.95
N VAL A 43 -1.18 -3.81 11.70
CA VAL A 43 0.23 -3.76 11.31
C VAL A 43 0.95 -2.57 11.95
N ASP A 44 0.36 -1.38 11.99
CA ASP A 44 0.97 -0.22 12.69
C ASP A 44 1.18 -0.48 14.18
N ILE A 45 0.21 -1.13 14.83
CA ILE A 45 0.32 -1.53 16.23
C ILE A 45 1.45 -2.54 16.41
N ALA A 46 1.52 -3.57 15.57
CA ALA A 46 2.54 -4.62 15.65
C ALA A 46 3.96 -4.10 15.41
N LEU A 47 4.11 -3.01 14.65
CA LEU A 47 5.39 -2.35 14.45
C LEU A 47 5.76 -1.39 15.60
N GLU A 48 4.86 -1.11 16.54
CA GLU A 48 5.10 -0.23 17.70
C GLU A 48 5.71 1.13 17.32
N GLY A 49 5.30 1.69 16.18
CA GLY A 49 5.84 2.95 15.65
C GLY A 49 7.16 2.82 14.88
N ALA A 50 7.68 1.60 14.70
CA ALA A 50 8.75 1.33 13.75
C ALA A 50 8.29 1.66 12.31
N PRO A 51 9.20 2.13 11.44
CA PRO A 51 8.85 2.48 10.08
C PRO A 51 8.44 1.23 9.27
N ARG A 52 7.42 1.43 8.43
CA ARG A 52 6.98 0.46 7.42
C ARG A 52 8.11 0.08 6.48
N ALA A 53 8.11 -1.17 6.05
CA ALA A 53 9.10 -1.71 5.11
C ALA A 53 9.18 -0.88 3.82
N GLU A 54 8.04 -0.41 3.31
CA GLU A 54 7.99 0.43 2.11
C GLU A 54 8.71 1.78 2.31
N ARG A 55 8.52 2.42 3.48
CA ARG A 55 9.21 3.69 3.79
C ARG A 55 10.72 3.49 3.86
N LEU A 56 11.16 2.40 4.50
CA LEU A 56 12.57 2.03 4.57
C LEU A 56 13.15 1.78 3.17
N ALA A 57 12.40 1.08 2.30
CA ALA A 57 12.81 0.83 0.91
C ALA A 57 13.06 2.15 0.14
N ALA A 58 12.16 3.12 0.28
CA ALA A 58 12.31 4.43 -0.36
C ALA A 58 13.54 5.20 0.15
N MET A 59 13.81 5.13 1.46
CA MET A 59 15.00 5.72 2.06
C MET A 59 16.29 5.06 1.54
N ILE A 60 16.33 3.73 1.52
CA ILE A 60 17.45 2.95 0.98
C ILE A 60 17.74 3.35 -0.47
N GLU A 61 16.70 3.46 -1.30
CA GLU A 61 16.88 3.82 -2.70
C GLU A 61 17.45 5.24 -2.89
N THR A 62 17.00 6.18 -2.03
CA THR A 62 17.55 7.54 -2.01
C THR A 62 19.05 7.53 -1.67
N LEU A 63 19.47 6.73 -0.69
CA LEU A 63 20.89 6.61 -0.32
C LEU A 63 21.72 5.92 -1.41
N ARG A 64 21.19 4.88 -2.06
CA ARG A 64 21.83 4.22 -3.21
C ARG A 64 22.04 5.17 -4.38
N THR A 65 21.04 6.00 -4.68
CA THR A 65 21.14 7.03 -5.71
C THR A 65 22.25 8.02 -5.39
N ARG A 66 22.31 8.49 -4.13
CA ARG A 66 23.38 9.40 -3.67
C ARG A 66 24.76 8.76 -3.77
N ARG A 67 24.89 7.50 -3.34
CA ARG A 67 26.12 6.71 -3.46
C ARG A 67 26.59 6.61 -4.90
N ALA A 68 25.68 6.30 -5.83
CA ALA A 68 26.00 6.25 -7.26
C ALA A 68 26.45 7.61 -7.84
N GLY A 69 25.96 8.73 -7.28
CA GLY A 69 26.50 10.06 -7.55
C GLY A 69 27.96 10.20 -7.11
N LEU A 70 28.25 9.85 -5.85
CA LEU A 70 29.61 9.93 -5.30
C LEU A 70 30.61 9.01 -6.00
N VAL A 71 30.18 7.82 -6.47
CA VAL A 71 31.04 6.95 -7.27
C VAL A 71 31.45 7.63 -8.58
N ARG A 72 30.51 8.30 -9.27
CA ARG A 72 30.82 9.07 -10.48
C ARG A 72 31.76 10.24 -10.18
N ASP A 73 31.54 10.94 -9.07
CA ASP A 73 32.43 12.03 -8.63
C ASP A 73 33.85 11.53 -8.31
N LEU A 74 33.97 10.32 -7.74
CA LEU A 74 35.25 9.67 -7.45
C LEU A 74 36.01 9.34 -8.74
N GLU A 75 35.31 8.85 -9.76
CA GLU A 75 35.87 8.51 -11.07
C GLU A 75 36.29 9.76 -11.86
N ALA A 76 35.59 10.89 -11.66
CA ALA A 76 35.84 12.13 -12.37
C ALA A 76 36.92 13.04 -11.74
N THR A 77 37.42 12.70 -10.55
CA THR A 77 38.36 13.57 -9.81
C THR A 77 39.76 12.97 -9.73
N ASP A 78 40.77 13.79 -10.07
CA ASP A 78 42.19 13.43 -9.94
C ASP A 78 42.82 13.91 -8.61
N ASP A 79 42.07 14.67 -7.80
CA ASP A 79 42.54 15.18 -6.51
C ASP A 79 42.51 14.06 -5.45
N THR A 80 43.69 13.63 -5.00
CA THR A 80 43.86 12.53 -4.05
C THR A 80 43.21 12.80 -2.69
N VAL A 81 43.19 14.05 -2.21
CA VAL A 81 42.54 14.42 -0.96
C VAL A 81 41.03 14.32 -1.14
N ARG A 82 40.52 14.82 -2.27
CA ARG A 82 39.09 14.73 -2.60
C ARG A 82 38.64 13.28 -2.78
N GLN A 83 39.44 12.44 -3.44
CA GLN A 83 39.14 11.01 -3.58
C GLN A 83 39.02 10.31 -2.22
N GLN A 84 39.91 10.60 -1.27
CA GLN A 84 39.84 10.02 0.07
C GLN A 84 38.56 10.44 0.80
N GLU A 85 38.17 11.70 0.69
CA GLU A 85 36.94 12.20 1.30
C GLU A 85 35.69 11.53 0.70
N ILE A 86 35.62 11.45 -0.63
CA ILE A 86 34.51 10.78 -1.32
C ILE A 86 34.42 9.30 -0.92
N ARG A 87 35.55 8.59 -0.83
CA ARG A 87 35.57 7.19 -0.37
C ARG A 87 35.03 7.03 1.05
N LYS A 88 35.34 7.95 1.97
CA LYS A 88 34.77 7.94 3.33
C LYS A 88 33.25 8.12 3.30
N GLN A 89 32.76 9.05 2.48
CA GLN A 89 31.33 9.30 2.33
C GLN A 89 30.60 8.09 1.73
N ILE A 90 31.18 7.42 0.74
CA ILE A 90 30.65 6.17 0.17
C ILE A 90 30.58 5.09 1.25
N ALA A 91 31.66 4.88 2.00
CA ALA A 91 31.69 3.86 3.05
C ALA A 91 30.66 4.12 4.16
N GLU A 92 30.41 5.38 4.49
CA GLU A 92 29.36 5.75 5.45
C GLU A 92 27.95 5.48 4.90
N LEU A 93 27.69 5.84 3.64
CA LEU A 93 26.41 5.52 3.00
C LEU A 93 26.18 4.01 2.91
N ASP A 94 27.23 3.22 2.66
CA ASP A 94 27.14 1.76 2.62
C ASP A 94 26.67 1.19 3.96
N ARG A 95 27.25 1.64 5.08
CA ARG A 95 26.80 1.23 6.43
C ARG A 95 25.35 1.61 6.72
N GLN A 96 24.93 2.80 6.29
CA GLN A 96 23.55 3.25 6.46
C GLN A 96 22.58 2.41 5.64
N VAL A 97 22.93 2.08 4.40
CA VAL A 97 22.14 1.19 3.54
C VAL A 97 22.03 -0.21 4.15
N ASP A 98 23.13 -0.76 4.67
CA ASP A 98 23.13 -2.09 5.30
C ASP A 98 22.19 -2.10 6.52
N THR A 99 22.34 -1.13 7.43
CA THR A 99 21.52 -1.00 8.64
C THR A 99 20.03 -0.87 8.28
N LEU A 100 19.68 -0.02 7.31
CA LEU A 100 18.30 0.15 6.90
C LEU A 100 17.75 -1.10 6.19
N SER A 101 18.58 -1.83 5.45
CA SER A 101 18.17 -3.07 4.78
C SER A 101 17.83 -4.17 5.78
N GLU A 102 18.60 -4.28 6.87
CA GLU A 102 18.27 -5.17 7.99
C GLU A 102 16.94 -4.80 8.63
N GLN A 103 16.74 -3.51 8.93
CA GLN A 103 15.47 -3.02 9.48
C GLN A 103 14.30 -3.26 8.52
N GLN A 104 14.50 -3.05 7.21
CA GLN A 104 13.47 -3.29 6.20
C GLN A 104 13.03 -4.76 6.20
N ALA A 105 13.99 -5.68 6.30
CA ALA A 105 13.70 -7.12 6.34
C ALA A 105 12.87 -7.49 7.58
N VAL A 106 13.21 -6.93 8.75
CA VAL A 106 12.45 -7.14 9.98
C VAL A 106 11.03 -6.57 9.86
N SER A 107 10.88 -5.31 9.45
CA SER A 107 9.56 -4.71 9.25
C SER A 107 8.73 -5.53 8.27
N HIS A 108 9.30 -5.90 7.12
CA HIS A 108 8.58 -6.69 6.11
C HIS A 108 8.09 -8.02 6.67
N PHE A 109 8.92 -8.72 7.44
CA PHE A 109 8.55 -9.98 8.07
C PHE A 109 7.38 -9.80 9.06
N VAL A 110 7.43 -8.78 9.92
CA VAL A 110 6.36 -8.49 10.88
C VAL A 110 5.07 -8.16 10.15
N GLU A 111 5.12 -7.26 9.17
CA GLU A 111 3.94 -6.88 8.38
C GLU A 111 3.29 -8.09 7.69
N MET A 112 4.10 -8.94 7.04
CA MET A 112 3.60 -10.14 6.37
C MET A 112 3.00 -11.16 7.36
N SER A 113 3.59 -11.29 8.55
CA SER A 113 3.09 -12.19 9.58
C SER A 113 1.72 -11.76 10.12
N VAL A 114 1.54 -10.46 10.35
CA VAL A 114 0.25 -9.88 10.77
C VAL A 114 -0.81 -10.08 9.69
N ARG A 115 -0.49 -9.77 8.42
CA ARG A 115 -1.39 -9.99 7.28
C ARG A 115 -1.79 -11.45 7.15
N ALA A 116 -0.84 -12.38 7.27
CA ALA A 116 -1.13 -13.81 7.22
C ALA A 116 -1.99 -14.30 8.40
N ALA A 117 -1.80 -13.74 9.60
CA ALA A 117 -2.62 -14.07 10.75
C ALA A 117 -4.08 -13.58 10.60
N ALA A 118 -4.27 -12.38 10.04
CA ALA A 118 -5.60 -11.82 9.80
C ALA A 118 -6.38 -12.54 8.67
N MET A 119 -5.67 -13.12 7.70
CA MET A 119 -6.30 -13.88 6.60
C MET A 119 -6.61 -15.34 6.96
N ARG A 120 -6.23 -15.83 8.15
CA ARG A 120 -6.59 -17.18 8.56
C ARG A 120 -8.11 -17.24 8.81
N PRO A 121 -8.85 -18.15 8.15
CA PRO A 121 -10.25 -18.38 8.46
C PRO A 121 -10.39 -18.79 9.94
N GLU A 122 -11.42 -18.30 10.61
CA GLU A 122 -11.73 -18.58 12.03
C GLU A 122 -12.04 -20.06 12.33
N GLU A 123 -11.75 -21.00 11.44
CA GLU A 123 -12.08 -22.43 11.55
C GLU A 123 -11.28 -23.20 12.62
N ILE A 124 -10.33 -22.56 13.32
CA ILE A 124 -9.62 -23.19 14.45
C ILE A 124 -10.28 -22.82 15.81
N ARG A 125 -11.17 -21.82 15.87
CA ARG A 125 -11.86 -21.47 17.13
C ARG A 125 -12.97 -22.46 17.50
N ALA A 126 -13.60 -23.10 16.54
CA ALA A 126 -14.70 -24.05 16.79
C ALA A 126 -14.26 -25.43 17.32
N VAL A 127 -12.95 -25.72 17.42
CA VAL A 127 -12.44 -27.01 17.90
C VAL A 127 -12.29 -27.04 19.43
N TYR A 128 -12.50 -25.91 20.13
CA TYR A 128 -12.35 -25.82 21.59
C TYR A 128 -13.63 -25.42 22.36
N ASP A 129 -14.78 -25.29 21.69
CA ASP A 129 -16.06 -24.93 22.33
C ASP A 129 -17.00 -26.16 22.52
N GLU A 130 -16.52 -27.40 22.38
CA GLU A 130 -17.36 -28.61 22.57
C GLU A 130 -17.21 -29.33 23.92
N ASP A 131 -16.45 -28.79 24.89
CA ASP A 131 -16.33 -29.38 26.23
C ASP A 131 -16.65 -28.36 27.35
N GLU A 132 -17.92 -27.93 27.47
CA GLU A 132 -18.50 -27.51 28.75
C GLU A 132 -20.00 -27.85 28.88
#